data_AF-A0AAW2B081-F1
#
_entry.id   AF-A0AAW2B081-F1
#
_cell.length_a   1.000
_cell.length_b   1.000
_cell.length_c   1.000
_cell.angle_alpha   90.00
_cell.angle_beta   90.00
_cell.angle_gamma   90.00
#
_symmetry.space_group_name_H-M   'P 1'
#
loop_
_entity.id
_entity.type
_entity.pdbx_description
1 polymer ?
#
loop_
_entity_poly.entity_id
_entity_poly.type
_entity_poly.pdbx_seq_one_letter_code
_entity_poly.pdbx_strand_id
1 'polypeptide(L)'
;MYSCFLVHLQQPSIPRIAPDGRIDVGPQGSVITRGHSFTIICSTESQYPGGSFYLFREANITRSQSAVDLSASFSFPEADYSHEGNYSCVYEVILSSRTFRSPASELLVITIT
;
A
#
# COMPACT_ATOMS: atom_id res chain seq x y z
N MET A 1 -31.48 16.02 -15.26
CA MET A 1 -31.02 14.77 -14.63
C MET A 1 -29.52 14.87 -14.43
N TYR A 2 -29.06 15.46 -13.31
CA TYR A 2 -27.62 15.48 -13.00
C TYR A 2 -27.32 14.21 -12.23
N SER A 3 -26.79 13.20 -12.91
CA SER A 3 -26.30 11.99 -12.25
C SER A 3 -25.04 12.37 -11.48
N CYS A 4 -25.14 12.52 -10.16
CA CYS A 4 -23.96 12.62 -9.30
C CYS A 4 -23.42 11.20 -9.13
N PHE A 5 -22.57 10.76 -10.05
CA PHE A 5 -21.83 9.51 -9.84
C PHE A 5 -20.86 9.73 -8.68
N LEU A 6 -21.14 9.12 -7.54
CA LEU A 6 -20.18 9.03 -6.45
C LEU A 6 -19.02 8.14 -6.92
N VAL A 7 -17.84 8.70 -7.13
CA VAL A 7 -16.64 7.90 -7.40
C VAL A 7 -16.23 7.26 -6.08
N HIS A 8 -16.49 5.97 -5.95
CA HIS A 8 -16.12 5.18 -4.78
C HIS A 8 -14.91 4.32 -5.11
N LEU A 9 -13.79 4.56 -4.42
CA LEU A 9 -12.59 3.73 -4.53
C LEU A 9 -12.55 2.77 -3.36
N GLN A 10 -12.42 1.48 -3.64
CA GLN A 10 -12.33 0.44 -2.63
C GLN A 10 -11.06 0.60 -1.80
N GLN A 11 -11.18 0.32 -0.49
CA GLN A 11 -10.03 0.29 0.41
C GLN A 11 -9.01 -0.73 -0.10
N PRO A 12 -7.72 -0.34 -0.27
CA PRO A 12 -6.70 -1.26 -0.72
C PRO A 12 -6.31 -2.24 0.39
N SER A 13 -5.90 -3.43 0.00
CA SER A 13 -5.31 -4.43 0.88
C SER A 13 -3.80 -4.27 0.96
N ILE A 14 -3.26 -4.43 2.17
CA ILE A 14 -1.83 -4.53 2.45
C ILE A 14 -1.61 -5.83 3.25
N PRO A 15 -1.06 -6.88 2.63
CA PRO A 15 -0.88 -8.16 3.29
C PRO A 15 0.38 -8.16 4.17
N ARG A 16 0.41 -9.09 5.13
CA ARG A 16 1.58 -9.34 5.98
C ARG A 16 2.66 -10.07 5.20
N ILE A 17 3.93 -9.79 5.53
CA ILE A 17 5.10 -10.51 5.03
C ILE A 17 5.48 -11.55 6.08
N ALA A 18 5.42 -12.83 5.72
CA ALA A 18 5.83 -13.93 6.57
C ALA A 18 7.37 -14.04 6.63
N PRO A 19 7.93 -14.66 7.68
CA PRO A 19 9.39 -14.81 7.84
C PRO A 19 10.07 -15.60 6.72
N ASP A 20 9.32 -16.46 6.02
CA ASP A 20 9.78 -17.22 4.85
C ASP A 20 9.63 -16.43 3.53
N GLY A 21 9.28 -15.13 3.61
CA GLY A 21 9.09 -14.24 2.48
C GLY A 21 7.74 -14.40 1.77
N ARG A 22 6.83 -15.25 2.28
CA ARG A 22 5.50 -15.41 1.71
C ARG A 22 4.57 -14.27 2.12
N ILE A 23 3.57 -14.04 1.29
CA ILE A 23 2.51 -13.07 1.55
C ILE A 23 1.41 -13.77 2.33
N ASP A 24 1.06 -13.24 3.49
CA ASP A 24 0.00 -13.74 4.35
C ASP A 24 -1.13 -12.72 4.46
N VAL A 25 -2.36 -13.17 4.25
CA VAL A 25 -3.54 -12.29 4.21
C VAL A 25 -4.07 -12.15 5.63
N GLY A 26 -3.64 -11.10 6.32
CA GLY A 26 -4.15 -10.77 7.65
C GLY A 26 -3.54 -9.48 8.21
N PRO A 27 -4.28 -8.71 9.02
CA PRO A 27 -3.77 -7.53 9.69
C PRO A 27 -2.95 -7.92 10.91
N GLN A 28 -1.66 -8.25 10.74
CA GLN A 28 -0.69 -8.37 11.84
C GLN A 28 0.73 -8.05 11.35
N GLY A 29 1.60 -7.61 12.24
CA GLY A 29 2.93 -7.11 11.90
C GLY A 29 3.85 -8.13 11.22
N SER A 30 4.81 -7.63 10.45
CA SER A 30 5.88 -8.41 9.82
C SER A 30 7.19 -8.16 10.53
N VAL A 31 7.88 -9.24 10.89
CA VAL A 31 9.22 -9.19 11.48
C VAL A 31 10.23 -9.47 10.38
N ILE A 32 11.16 -8.56 10.18
CA ILE A 32 12.11 -8.61 9.07
C ILE A 32 13.52 -8.51 9.63
N THR A 33 14.37 -9.49 9.29
CA THR A 33 15.76 -9.47 9.72
C THR A 33 16.52 -8.37 9.00
N ARG A 34 17.32 -7.60 9.74
CA ARG A 34 18.19 -6.56 9.20
C ARG A 34 19.07 -7.11 8.07
N GLY A 35 19.33 -6.28 7.07
CA GLY A 35 20.10 -6.67 5.89
C GLY A 35 19.35 -7.54 4.87
N HIS A 36 18.15 -8.04 5.20
CA HIS A 36 17.32 -8.78 4.24
C HIS A 36 16.48 -7.83 3.40
N SER A 37 16.19 -8.25 2.17
CA SER A 37 15.25 -7.55 1.31
C SER A 37 13.81 -7.92 1.67
N PHE A 38 12.90 -6.97 1.57
CA PHE A 38 11.46 -7.21 1.66
C PHE A 38 10.69 -6.33 0.68
N THR A 39 9.46 -6.71 0.36
CA THR A 39 8.60 -5.93 -0.53
C THR A 39 7.22 -5.78 0.10
N ILE A 40 6.78 -4.52 0.24
CA ILE A 40 5.40 -4.22 0.61
C ILE A 40 4.59 -4.16 -0.68
N ILE A 41 3.48 -4.89 -0.73
CA ILE A 41 2.60 -4.94 -1.88
C ILE A 41 1.25 -4.37 -1.46
N CYS A 42 0.70 -3.47 -2.28
CA CYS A 42 -0.63 -2.94 -2.07
C CYS A 42 -1.46 -3.22 -3.31
N SER A 43 -2.69 -3.69 -3.11
CA SER A 43 -3.61 -4.05 -4.19
C SER A 43 -5.01 -3.53 -3.90
N THR A 44 -5.83 -3.32 -4.93
CA THR A 44 -7.23 -2.92 -4.79
C THR A 44 -8.08 -3.57 -5.87
N GLU A 45 -9.36 -3.78 -5.58
CA GLU A 45 -10.36 -4.24 -6.56
C GLU A 45 -11.14 -3.03 -7.13
N SER A 46 -10.43 -1.97 -7.51
CA SER A 46 -11.03 -0.76 -8.06
C SER A 46 -11.39 -0.94 -9.54
N GLN A 47 -12.59 -0.50 -9.94
CA GLN A 47 -13.01 -0.43 -11.34
C GLN A 47 -12.28 0.65 -12.17
N TYR A 48 -11.42 1.46 -11.54
CA TYR A 48 -10.70 2.56 -12.16
C TYR A 48 -9.21 2.24 -12.28
N PRO A 49 -8.74 1.75 -13.44
CA PRO A 49 -7.31 1.49 -13.67
C PRO A 49 -6.52 2.78 -13.89
N GLY A 50 -5.19 2.68 -13.87
CA GLY A 50 -4.29 3.78 -14.23
C GLY A 50 -4.02 4.79 -13.11
N GLY A 51 -4.34 4.45 -11.86
CA GLY A 51 -3.99 5.24 -10.68
C GLY A 51 -2.58 4.98 -10.16
N SER A 52 -2.31 5.54 -8.99
CA SER A 52 -1.07 5.36 -8.23
C SER A 52 -1.37 4.97 -6.80
N PHE A 53 -0.50 4.15 -6.23
CA PHE A 53 -0.48 3.84 -4.81
C PHE A 53 0.51 4.73 -4.09
N TYR A 54 0.11 5.18 -2.91
CA TYR A 54 0.93 5.93 -1.97
C TYR A 54 1.12 5.10 -0.71
N LEU A 55 2.38 4.86 -0.36
CA LEU A 55 2.79 4.20 0.86
C LEU A 55 3.06 5.27 1.93
N PHE A 56 2.31 5.21 3.01
CA PHE A 56 2.45 6.06 4.18
C PHE A 56 3.20 5.29 5.27
N ARG A 57 4.07 5.99 6.00
CA ARG A 57 4.69 5.55 7.25
C ARG A 57 4.40 6.60 8.31
N GLU A 58 3.77 6.22 9.41
CA GLU A 58 3.42 7.16 10.50
C GLU A 58 2.68 8.42 9.99
N ALA A 59 1.72 8.23 9.09
CA ALA A 59 0.95 9.28 8.41
C ALA A 59 1.75 10.21 7.46
N ASN A 60 3.04 9.97 7.24
CA ASN A 60 3.84 10.67 6.23
C ASN A 60 3.97 9.84 4.96
N ILE A 61 3.82 10.49 3.79
CA ILE A 61 4.07 9.83 2.50
C ILE A 61 5.56 9.48 2.44
N THR A 62 5.85 8.20 2.26
CA THR A 62 7.23 7.72 2.13
C THR A 62 7.59 7.45 0.68
N ARG A 63 6.68 6.83 -0.08
CA ARG A 63 6.92 6.46 -1.48
C ARG A 63 5.61 6.38 -2.26
N SER A 64 5.65 6.62 -3.56
CA SER A 64 4.53 6.38 -4.47
C SER A 64 4.97 5.54 -5.66
N GLN A 65 4.04 4.77 -6.22
CA GLN A 65 4.25 3.91 -7.38
C GLN A 65 2.97 3.89 -8.22
N SER A 66 3.12 3.87 -9.54
CA SER A 66 1.98 3.68 -10.44
C SER A 66 1.41 2.27 -10.30
N ALA A 67 0.09 2.14 -10.42
CA ALA A 67 -0.56 0.84 -10.35
C ALA A 67 -0.34 0.04 -11.63
N VAL A 68 0.14 -1.18 -11.47
CA VAL A 68 0.22 -2.22 -12.50
C VAL A 68 -0.77 -3.30 -12.07
N ASP A 69 -1.77 -3.59 -12.91
CA ASP A 69 -2.84 -4.54 -12.58
C ASP A 69 -3.50 -4.26 -11.21
N LEU A 70 -3.82 -2.99 -10.97
CA LEU A 70 -4.41 -2.49 -9.71
C LEU A 70 -3.58 -2.83 -8.46
N SER A 71 -2.28 -3.04 -8.65
CA SER A 71 -1.34 -3.36 -7.59
C SER A 71 -0.06 -2.51 -7.71
N ALA A 72 0.64 -2.33 -6.60
CA ALA A 72 1.95 -1.69 -6.57
C ALA A 72 2.88 -2.41 -5.60
N SER A 73 4.16 -2.49 -5.99
CA SER A 73 5.21 -3.13 -5.19
C SER A 73 6.25 -2.09 -4.77
N PHE A 74 6.53 -2.06 -3.47
CA PHE A 74 7.52 -1.20 -2.83
C PHE A 74 8.64 -2.07 -2.26
N SER A 75 9.71 -2.24 -3.03
CA SER A 75 10.85 -3.06 -2.63
C SER A 75 11.86 -2.26 -1.79
N PHE A 76 12.27 -2.88 -0.69
CA PHE A 76 13.31 -2.46 0.24
C PHE A 76 14.45 -3.48 0.13
N PRO A 77 15.57 -3.15 -0.55
CA PRO A 77 16.63 -4.12 -0.81
C PRO A 77 17.42 -4.50 0.44
N GLU A 78 17.49 -3.60 1.42
CA GLU A 78 18.23 -3.80 2.66
C GLU A 78 17.41 -3.24 3.83
N ALA A 79 16.87 -4.14 4.66
CA ALA A 79 16.17 -3.77 5.88
C ALA A 79 17.12 -3.13 6.89
N ASP A 80 16.68 -2.02 7.48
CA ASP A 80 17.43 -1.25 8.48
C ASP A 80 16.42 -0.69 9.49
N TYR A 81 16.84 -0.41 10.72
CA TYR A 81 15.95 0.10 11.77
C TYR A 81 15.21 1.38 11.37
N SER A 82 15.75 2.17 10.43
CA SER A 82 15.07 3.33 9.84
C SER A 82 13.83 2.99 9.00
N HIS A 83 13.64 1.71 8.63
CA HIS A 83 12.48 1.17 7.94
C HIS A 83 11.42 0.58 8.89
N GLU A 84 11.64 0.61 10.20
CA GLU A 84 10.64 0.21 11.20
C GLU A 84 9.48 1.22 11.25
N GLY A 85 8.26 0.74 11.52
CA GLY A 85 7.10 1.59 11.75
C GLY A 85 5.77 1.05 11.22
N ASN A 86 4.75 1.92 11.26
CA ASN A 86 3.39 1.59 10.84
C ASN A 86 3.14 2.07 9.42
N TYR A 87 2.89 1.11 8.52
CA TYR A 87 2.66 1.34 7.11
C TYR A 87 1.18 1.24 6.75
N SER A 88 0.74 2.09 5.83
CA SER A 88 -0.57 1.99 5.19
C SER A 88 -0.51 2.45 3.74
N CYS A 89 -1.49 2.03 2.96
CA CYS A 89 -1.59 2.33 1.54
C CYS A 89 -2.86 3.09 1.19
N VAL A 90 -2.75 4.02 0.25
CA VAL A 90 -3.88 4.73 -0.36
C VAL A 90 -3.76 4.63 -1.88
N TYR A 91 -4.88 4.36 -2.55
CA TYR A 91 -4.98 4.39 -4.00
C TYR A 91 -5.56 5.74 -4.46
N GLU A 92 -4.95 6.33 -5.49
CA GLU A 92 -5.36 7.61 -6.05
C GLU A 92 -5.54 7.50 -7.57
N VAL A 93 -6.63 8.04 -8.09
CA VAL A 93 -6.86 8.16 -9.54
C VAL A 93 -7.24 9.59 -9.90
N ILE A 94 -6.89 10.01 -11.11
CA ILE A 94 -7.33 11.28 -11.69
C ILE A 94 -8.39 10.96 -12.74
N LEU A 95 -9.63 11.38 -12.50
CA LEU A 95 -10.76 11.20 -13.41
C LEU A 95 -11.36 12.57 -13.73
N SER A 96 -11.50 12.90 -15.00
CA SER A 96 -12.08 14.18 -15.44
C SER A 96 -11.43 15.40 -14.75
N SER A 97 -10.10 15.39 -14.65
CA SER A 97 -9.27 16.41 -13.99
C SER A 97 -9.53 16.60 -12.49
N ARG A 98 -10.15 15.62 -11.83
CA ARG A 98 -10.33 15.58 -10.37
C ARG A 98 -9.60 14.39 -9.78
N THR A 99 -8.98 14.63 -8.63
CA THR A 99 -8.28 13.58 -7.88
C THR A 99 -9.24 12.92 -6.90
N PHE A 100 -9.28 11.59 -6.93
CA PHE A 100 -10.04 10.76 -6.01
C PHE A 100 -9.09 9.84 -5.25
N ARG A 101 -9.31 9.69 -3.94
CA ARG A 101 -8.49 8.85 -3.06
C ARG A 101 -9.36 7.80 -2.37
N SER A 102 -8.85 6.60 -2.25
CA SER A 102 -9.45 5.55 -1.43
C SER A 102 -9.29 5.89 0.06
N PRO A 103 -10.05 5.21 0.94
CA PRO A 103 -9.64 5.05 2.33
C PRO A 103 -8.23 4.44 2.43
N ALA A 104 -7.55 4.66 3.56
CA ALA A 104 -6.29 3.98 3.85
C ALA A 104 -6.54 2.48 4.10
N SER A 105 -5.60 1.64 3.69
CA SER A 105 -5.59 0.21 4.05
C SER A 105 -5.55 -0.01 5.56
N GLU A 106 -5.73 -1.26 5.97
CA GLU A 106 -5.30 -1.71 7.30
C GLU A 106 -3.83 -1.36 7.58
N LEU A 107 -3.46 -1.34 8.86
CA LEU A 107 -2.10 -1.03 9.27
C LEU A 107 -1.21 -2.28 9.19
N LEU A 108 -0.06 -2.14 8.52
CA LEU A 108 1.03 -3.10 8.51
C LEU A 108 2.15 -2.59 9.44
N VAL A 109 2.37 -3.26 10.56
CA VAL A 109 3.50 -2.94 11.45
C VAL A 109 4.73 -3.68 10.95
N ILE A 110 5.80 -2.97 10.62
CA ILE A 110 7.10 -3.56 10.29
C ILE A 110 8.01 -3.42 11.50
N THR A 111 8.65 -4.51 11.93
CA THR A 111 9.67 -4.52 12.99
C THR A 111 10.95 -5.13 12.44
N ILE A 112 12.09 -4.48 12.69
CA ILE A 112 13.39 -4.95 12.20
C ILE A 112 14.17 -5.62 13.33
N THR A 113 14.69 -6.84 13.09
CA THR A 113 15.45 -7.63 14.07
C THR A 113 16.89 -7.92 13.66
#